data_AF-A0A914AGQ0-F1
#
_entry.id   AF-A0A914AGQ0-F1
#
_cell.length_a   1.000
_cell.length_b   1.000
_cell.length_c   1.000
_cell.angle_alpha   90.00
_cell.angle_beta   90.00
_cell.angle_gamma   90.00
#
_symmetry.space_group_name_H-M   'P 1'
#
loop_
_entity.id
_entity.type
_entity.pdbx_description
1 polymer ?
#
loop_
_entity_poly.entity_id
_entity_poly.type
_entity_poly.pdbx_seq_one_letter_code
_entity_poly.pdbx_strand_id
1 'polypeptide(L)'
;MANRAFLLRQQLEDLEKQTVDFPFGAGPIASSLDAVLQRHNVKRQAYHGKAFVGNHVHKCCQMPVIKDLTSAPSRILRAMDCEDIPVLSHQKLVREAAEIGSKFEDVFLKYADVHFAMNHAKALTAADLKRVDICITSFMRAYRLHIPTASITPKMHLLEDHAIGQLTRFGVGFGLLNEQGGELIHTEFNRTGRVVSCMRDDLQRLMTVMKRHHLSTTPEVIARVQAHRPPKRQKVQDKEE
;
A
#
# COMPACT_ATOMS: atom_id res chain seq x y z
N MET A 1 53.04 -3.29 -29.76
CA MET A 1 52.27 -3.98 -28.71
C MET A 1 51.22 -3.02 -28.18
N ALA A 2 49.93 -3.30 -28.38
CA ALA A 2 48.88 -2.47 -27.80
C ALA A 2 49.01 -2.49 -26.26
N ASN A 3 49.02 -1.31 -25.65
CA ASN A 3 49.13 -1.17 -24.21
C ASN A 3 47.96 -1.91 -23.56
N ARG A 4 48.22 -2.88 -22.69
CA ARG A 4 47.21 -3.69 -21.99
C ARG A 4 46.16 -2.82 -21.30
N ALA A 5 46.53 -1.62 -20.84
CA ALA A 5 45.62 -0.65 -20.25
C ALA A 5 44.59 -0.09 -21.27
N PHE A 6 44.96 0.07 -22.54
CA PHE A 6 44.05 0.52 -23.59
C PHE A 6 43.03 -0.57 -23.94
N LEU A 7 43.49 -1.82 -24.08
CA LEU A 7 42.61 -2.96 -24.33
C LEU A 7 41.61 -3.20 -23.18
N LEU A 8 42.05 -3.06 -21.93
CA LEU A 8 41.17 -3.18 -20.76
C LEU A 8 40.14 -2.04 -20.67
N ARG A 9 40.51 -0.80 -21.04
CA ARG A 9 39.56 0.32 -21.11
C ARG A 9 38.51 0.09 -22.20
N GLN A 10 38.93 -0.38 -23.37
CA GLN A 10 38.01 -0.69 -24.46
C GLN A 10 37.05 -1.83 -24.08
N GLN A 11 37.54 -2.87 -23.39
CA GLN A 11 36.68 -3.93 -22.85
C GLN A 11 35.70 -3.44 -21.78
N LEU A 12 36.10 -2.49 -20.92
CA LEU A 12 35.19 -1.86 -19.96
C LEU A 12 34.10 -1.04 -20.68
N GLU A 13 34.47 -0.24 -21.67
CA GLU A 13 33.51 0.54 -22.47
C GLU A 13 32.54 -0.38 -23.24
N ASP A 14 33.01 -1.51 -23.75
CA ASP A 14 32.17 -2.48 -24.45
C ASP A 14 31.23 -3.23 -23.48
N LEU A 15 31.67 -3.53 -22.26
CA LEU A 15 30.83 -4.10 -21.19
C LEU A 15 29.80 -3.09 -20.65
N GLU A 16 30.16 -1.82 -20.51
CA GLU A 16 29.23 -0.74 -20.14
C GLU A 16 28.14 -0.53 -21.21
N LYS A 17 28.51 -0.68 -22.50
CA LYS A 17 27.55 -0.68 -23.63
C LYS A 17 26.73 -1.95 -23.72
N GLN A 18 27.18 -3.06 -23.15
CA GLN A 18 26.39 -4.30 -22.93
C GLN A 18 25.56 -4.20 -21.64
N THR A 19 25.05 -3.02 -21.30
CA THR A 19 24.04 -2.88 -20.25
C THR A 19 22.82 -3.70 -20.68
N VAL A 20 22.66 -4.86 -20.06
CA VAL A 20 21.48 -5.70 -20.25
C VAL A 20 20.30 -4.90 -19.69
N ASP A 21 19.44 -4.41 -20.57
CA ASP A 21 18.17 -3.80 -20.17
C ASP A 21 17.34 -4.88 -19.48
N PHE A 22 17.39 -4.87 -18.14
CA PHE A 22 16.54 -5.76 -17.36
C PHE A 22 15.08 -5.29 -17.50
N PRO A 23 14.13 -6.23 -17.67
CA PRO A 23 12.72 -5.89 -17.62
C PRO A 23 12.38 -5.15 -16.32
N PHE A 24 11.51 -4.15 -16.40
CA PHE A 24 11.07 -3.42 -15.22
C PHE A 24 10.54 -4.37 -14.13
N GLY A 25 11.10 -4.26 -12.92
CA GLY A 25 10.75 -5.12 -11.79
C GLY A 25 11.31 -6.54 -11.87
N ALA A 26 12.35 -6.78 -12.66
CA ALA A 26 13.15 -7.99 -12.61
C ALA A 26 14.33 -7.86 -11.65
N GLY A 27 14.93 -9.00 -11.30
CA GLY A 27 16.14 -9.07 -10.50
C GLY A 27 15.92 -9.33 -9.00
N PRO A 28 17.00 -9.63 -8.28
CA PRO A 28 16.96 -10.17 -6.92
C PRO A 28 16.33 -9.21 -5.90
N ILE A 29 16.55 -7.91 -6.05
CA ILE A 29 15.94 -6.89 -5.18
C ILE A 29 14.43 -6.84 -5.41
N ALA A 30 13.98 -6.79 -6.67
CA ALA A 30 12.55 -6.74 -6.99
C ALA A 30 11.81 -7.99 -6.50
N SER A 31 12.39 -9.18 -6.73
CA SER A 31 11.86 -10.44 -6.20
C SER A 31 11.82 -10.47 -4.66
N SER A 32 12.81 -9.89 -3.99
CA SER A 32 12.83 -9.81 -2.53
C SER A 32 11.73 -8.90 -1.98
N LEU A 33 11.51 -7.74 -2.60
CA LEU A 33 10.41 -6.83 -2.22
C LEU A 33 9.06 -7.53 -2.37
N ASP A 34 8.87 -8.30 -3.44
CA ASP A 34 7.65 -9.08 -3.64
C ASP A 34 7.46 -10.17 -2.58
N ALA A 35 8.54 -10.86 -2.21
CA ALA A 35 8.52 -11.85 -1.14
C ALA A 35 8.16 -11.23 0.23
N VAL A 36 8.66 -10.01 0.51
CA VAL A 36 8.28 -9.24 1.70
C VAL A 36 6.78 -8.92 1.69
N LEU A 37 6.26 -8.41 0.57
CA LEU A 37 4.83 -8.11 0.44
C LEU A 37 3.98 -9.38 0.65
N GLN A 38 4.36 -10.50 0.04
CA GLN A 38 3.65 -11.78 0.20
C GLN A 38 3.66 -12.28 1.65
N ARG A 39 4.79 -12.18 2.36
CA ARG A 39 4.92 -12.55 3.78
C ARG A 39 3.94 -11.76 4.65
N HIS A 40 3.75 -10.48 4.34
CA HIS A 40 2.79 -9.61 5.03
C HIS A 40 1.35 -9.74 4.51
N ASN A 41 1.07 -10.76 3.70
CA ASN A 41 -0.23 -11.00 3.07
C ASN A 41 -0.73 -9.77 2.30
N VAL A 42 0.18 -9.14 1.56
CA VAL A 42 -0.07 -8.03 0.64
C VAL A 42 0.10 -8.54 -0.79
N LYS A 43 -0.99 -8.56 -1.55
CA LYS A 43 -0.99 -9.04 -2.95
C LYS A 43 -1.18 -7.89 -3.91
N ARG A 44 -0.25 -7.69 -4.84
CA ARG A 44 -0.45 -6.76 -5.96
C ARG A 44 -1.42 -7.39 -6.95
N GLN A 45 -2.51 -6.70 -7.27
CA GLN A 45 -3.52 -7.25 -8.17
C GLN A 45 -3.05 -7.14 -9.63
N ALA A 46 -3.04 -8.27 -10.34
CA ALA A 46 -2.58 -8.34 -11.74
C ALA A 46 -3.46 -7.51 -12.70
N TYR A 47 -4.77 -7.39 -12.40
CA TYR A 47 -5.77 -6.82 -13.32
C TYR A 47 -5.73 -5.28 -13.45
N HIS A 48 -4.95 -4.60 -12.61
CA HIS A 48 -4.79 -3.13 -12.66
C HIS A 48 -3.32 -2.73 -12.50
N GLY A 49 -2.43 -3.28 -13.34
CA GLY A 49 -1.03 -2.86 -13.38
C GLY A 49 -0.26 -3.06 -12.07
N LYS A 50 -0.55 -4.14 -11.33
CA LYS A 50 0.05 -4.45 -10.01
C LYS A 50 -0.38 -3.49 -8.88
N ALA A 51 -1.57 -2.89 -8.96
CA ALA A 51 -2.09 -1.98 -7.94
C ALA A 51 -2.38 -2.65 -6.57
N PHE A 52 -2.33 -1.84 -5.51
CA PHE A 52 -2.77 -2.21 -4.16
C PHE A 52 -4.23 -1.83 -3.95
N VAL A 53 -4.97 -2.66 -3.20
CA VAL A 53 -6.30 -2.31 -2.69
C VAL A 53 -6.20 -1.65 -1.31
N GLY A 54 -7.26 -1.00 -0.83
CA GLY A 54 -7.24 -0.23 0.43
C GLY A 54 -6.69 -1.00 1.64
N ASN A 55 -7.08 -2.27 1.82
CA ASN A 55 -6.55 -3.11 2.90
C ASN A 55 -5.04 -3.38 2.78
N HIS A 56 -4.53 -3.50 1.55
CA HIS A 56 -3.11 -3.68 1.30
C HIS A 56 -2.32 -2.41 1.63
N VAL A 57 -2.84 -1.23 1.24
CA VAL A 57 -2.24 0.06 1.60
C VAL A 57 -2.17 0.22 3.12
N HIS A 58 -3.26 -0.08 3.83
CA HIS A 58 -3.28 -0.02 5.30
C HIS A 58 -2.23 -0.92 5.94
N LYS A 59 -2.05 -2.15 5.43
CA LYS A 59 -0.97 -3.05 5.90
C LYS A 59 0.41 -2.50 5.59
N CYS A 60 0.63 -1.96 4.39
CA CYS A 60 1.91 -1.35 4.01
C CYS A 60 2.28 -0.12 4.85
N CYS A 61 1.32 0.51 5.52
CA CYS A 61 1.58 1.60 6.47
C CYS A 61 2.00 1.12 7.87
N GLN A 62 2.02 -0.20 8.12
CA GLN A 62 2.43 -0.73 9.43
C GLN A 62 3.96 -0.76 9.54
N MET A 63 4.48 -0.33 10.69
CA MET A 63 5.91 -0.26 11.00
C MET A 63 6.71 -1.53 10.62
N PRO A 64 6.27 -2.76 10.94
CA PRO A 64 7.04 -3.96 10.58
C PRO A 64 7.16 -4.13 9.06
N VAL A 65 6.11 -3.81 8.31
CA VAL A 65 6.09 -3.93 6.84
C VAL A 65 7.01 -2.89 6.21
N ILE A 66 6.96 -1.65 6.70
CA ILE A 66 7.84 -0.56 6.23
C ILE A 66 9.30 -0.96 6.41
N LYS A 67 9.68 -1.36 7.63
CA LYS A 67 11.06 -1.77 7.96
C LYS A 67 11.53 -2.95 7.10
N ASP A 68 10.68 -3.94 6.90
CA ASP A 68 11.05 -5.10 6.08
C ASP A 68 11.24 -4.73 4.60
N LEU A 69 10.42 -3.81 4.07
CA LEU A 69 10.54 -3.33 2.69
C LEU A 69 11.80 -2.48 2.49
N THR A 70 12.07 -1.55 3.41
CA THR A 70 13.17 -0.58 3.28
C THR A 70 14.53 -1.21 3.56
N SER A 71 14.58 -2.25 4.39
CA SER A 71 15.81 -3.01 4.65
C SER A 71 16.08 -4.12 3.63
N ALA A 72 15.11 -4.54 2.83
CA ALA A 72 15.26 -5.67 1.90
C ALA A 72 16.43 -5.48 0.90
N PRO A 73 16.62 -4.33 0.23
CA PRO A 73 17.71 -4.17 -0.72
C PRO A 73 19.09 -4.37 -0.09
N SER A 74 19.34 -3.75 1.08
CA SER A 74 20.64 -3.86 1.76
C SER A 74 20.87 -5.26 2.33
N ARG A 75 19.81 -5.93 2.81
CA ARG A 75 19.87 -7.33 3.26
C ARG A 75 20.25 -8.27 2.12
N ILE A 76 19.67 -8.09 0.93
CA ILE A 76 19.98 -8.91 -0.24
C ILE A 76 21.43 -8.71 -0.68
N LEU A 77 21.89 -7.46 -0.76
CA LEU A 77 23.27 -7.20 -1.15
C LEU A 77 24.26 -7.82 -0.15
N ARG A 78 24.02 -7.72 1.17
CA ARG A 78 24.89 -8.36 2.17
C ARG A 78 24.94 -9.89 2.09
N ALA A 79 23.89 -10.51 1.56
CA ALA A 79 23.78 -11.96 1.44
C ALA A 79 24.25 -12.50 0.08
N MET A 80 24.61 -11.62 -0.86
CA MET A 80 25.18 -12.05 -2.13
C MET A 80 26.66 -12.38 -1.97
N ASP A 81 27.01 -13.62 -2.31
CA ASP A 81 28.39 -13.96 -2.60
C ASP A 81 28.79 -13.36 -3.94
N CYS A 82 29.64 -12.35 -3.88
CA CYS A 82 30.17 -11.66 -5.05
C CYS A 82 31.66 -11.98 -5.18
N GLU A 83 32.01 -13.21 -5.57
CA GLU A 83 33.42 -13.60 -5.77
C GLU A 83 34.11 -12.70 -6.81
N ASP A 84 33.35 -12.20 -7.78
CA ASP A 84 33.84 -11.35 -8.88
C ASP A 84 33.82 -9.84 -8.59
N ILE A 85 33.28 -9.39 -7.44
CA ILE A 85 33.19 -7.96 -7.11
C ILE A 85 34.21 -7.61 -6.02
N PRO A 86 35.10 -6.63 -6.25
CA PRO A 86 36.01 -6.15 -5.21
C PRO A 86 35.26 -5.77 -3.92
N VAL A 87 35.79 -6.20 -2.77
CA VAL A 87 35.16 -6.00 -1.44
C VAL A 87 34.76 -4.55 -1.20
N LEU A 88 35.60 -3.59 -1.58
CA LEU A 88 35.31 -2.15 -1.41
C LEU A 88 34.10 -1.70 -2.24
N SER A 89 33.97 -2.19 -3.48
CA SER A 89 32.84 -1.89 -4.36
C SER A 89 31.55 -2.50 -3.81
N HIS A 90 31.61 -3.74 -3.32
CA HIS A 90 30.47 -4.38 -2.68
C HIS A 90 30.01 -3.62 -1.42
N GLN A 91 30.95 -3.22 -0.55
CA GLN A 91 30.63 -2.43 0.63
C GLN A 91 29.99 -1.07 0.28
N LYS A 92 30.45 -0.43 -0.80
CA LYS A 92 29.84 0.81 -1.30
C LYS A 92 28.38 0.58 -1.72
N LEU A 93 28.09 -0.46 -2.50
CA LEU A 93 26.73 -0.81 -2.91
C LEU A 93 25.80 -1.08 -1.71
N VAL A 94 26.30 -1.80 -0.70
CA VAL A 94 25.53 -2.07 0.54
C VAL A 94 25.19 -0.77 1.28
N ARG A 95 26.12 0.19 1.34
CA ARG A 95 25.88 1.50 1.95
C ARG A 95 24.85 2.30 1.16
N GLU A 96 25.00 2.38 -0.16
CA GLU A 96 24.05 3.09 -1.03
C GLU A 96 22.63 2.51 -0.91
N ALA A 97 22.49 1.19 -0.89
CA ALA A 97 21.19 0.55 -0.69
C ALA A 97 20.60 0.83 0.70
N ALA A 98 21.43 0.90 1.75
CA ALA A 98 20.98 1.26 3.09
C ALA A 98 20.54 2.74 3.16
N GLU A 99 21.26 3.64 2.49
CA GLU A 99 20.88 5.06 2.40
C GLU A 99 19.56 5.24 1.65
N ILE A 100 19.37 4.55 0.52
CA ILE A 100 18.08 4.53 -0.21
C ILE A 100 16.97 4.00 0.70
N GLY A 101 17.22 2.87 1.38
CA GLY A 101 16.28 2.29 2.34
C GLY A 101 15.86 3.29 3.42
N SER A 102 16.81 3.99 4.03
CA SER A 102 16.55 4.99 5.07
C SER A 102 15.69 6.16 4.56
N LYS A 103 15.96 6.65 3.35
CA LYS A 103 15.14 7.70 2.70
C LYS A 103 13.69 7.27 2.53
N PHE A 104 13.47 6.06 1.98
CA PHE A 104 12.12 5.53 1.80
C PHE A 104 11.42 5.22 3.13
N GLU A 105 12.16 4.75 4.14
CA GLU A 105 11.62 4.51 5.48
C GLU A 105 11.08 5.80 6.09
N ASP A 106 11.85 6.87 6.05
CA ASP A 106 11.41 8.17 6.58
C ASP A 106 10.13 8.68 5.88
N VAL A 107 10.08 8.58 4.54
CA VAL A 107 8.91 8.97 3.75
C VAL A 107 7.69 8.09 4.08
N PHE A 108 7.86 6.77 4.15
CA PHE A 108 6.75 5.84 4.42
C PHE A 108 6.22 5.96 5.83
N LEU A 109 7.07 6.19 6.83
CA LEU A 109 6.62 6.41 8.21
C LEU A 109 5.81 7.69 8.33
N LYS A 110 6.27 8.78 7.71
CA LYS A 110 5.50 10.04 7.70
C LYS A 110 4.18 9.91 6.95
N TYR A 111 4.17 9.17 5.84
CA TYR A 111 2.91 8.86 5.15
C TYR A 111 1.98 8.00 6.01
N ALA A 112 2.51 7.02 6.74
CA ALA A 112 1.72 6.19 7.65
C ALA A 112 1.04 7.04 8.74
N ASP A 113 1.75 8.02 9.30
CA ASP A 113 1.19 8.96 10.27
C ASP A 113 0.01 9.75 9.67
N VAL A 114 0.16 10.25 8.44
CA VAL A 114 -0.92 10.91 7.70
C VAL A 114 -2.11 9.97 7.52
N HIS A 115 -1.87 8.76 7.02
CA HIS A 115 -2.91 7.76 6.77
C HIS A 115 -3.70 7.44 8.04
N PHE A 116 -3.04 7.15 9.16
CA PHE A 116 -3.73 6.82 10.41
C PHE A 116 -4.44 8.03 11.04
N ALA A 117 -3.91 9.25 10.85
CA ALA A 117 -4.51 10.46 11.41
C ALA A 117 -5.83 10.86 10.72
N MET A 118 -6.03 10.52 9.43
CA MET A 118 -7.26 10.90 8.71
C MET A 118 -8.15 9.72 8.32
N ASN A 119 -7.62 8.52 8.17
CA ASN A 119 -8.38 7.37 7.68
C ASN A 119 -9.08 6.61 8.82
N HIS A 120 -10.05 7.27 9.43
CA HIS A 120 -10.88 6.70 10.49
C HIS A 120 -12.30 7.25 10.47
N ALA A 121 -13.20 6.63 11.23
CA ALA A 121 -14.61 7.03 11.30
C ALA A 121 -14.96 7.96 12.47
N LYS A 122 -13.96 8.45 13.21
CA LYS A 122 -14.19 9.32 14.37
C LYS A 122 -14.42 10.77 13.94
N ALA A 123 -15.19 11.50 14.75
CA ALA A 123 -15.27 12.95 14.69
C ALA A 123 -13.90 13.57 14.99
N LEU A 124 -13.61 14.70 14.35
CA LEU A 124 -12.34 15.41 14.45
C LEU A 124 -12.49 16.65 15.32
N THR A 125 -11.58 16.82 16.27
CA THR A 125 -11.43 18.06 17.01
C THR A 125 -10.48 19.03 16.28
N ALA A 126 -10.44 20.29 16.72
CA ALA A 126 -9.46 21.26 16.20
C ALA A 126 -8.00 20.80 16.43
N ALA A 127 -7.74 20.08 17.53
CA ALA A 127 -6.43 19.49 17.81
C ALA A 127 -6.08 18.37 16.84
N ASP A 128 -7.06 17.55 16.46
CA ASP A 128 -6.87 16.48 15.46
C ASP A 128 -6.59 17.08 14.08
N LEU A 129 -7.34 18.11 13.66
CA LEU A 129 -7.10 18.81 12.39
C LEU A 129 -5.68 19.39 12.33
N LYS A 130 -5.23 20.03 13.41
CA LYS A 130 -3.85 20.54 13.51
C LYS A 130 -2.82 19.41 13.42
N ARG A 131 -3.09 18.27 14.06
CA ARG A 131 -2.21 17.09 13.98
C ARG A 131 -2.11 16.58 12.54
N VAL A 132 -3.24 16.44 11.85
CA VAL A 132 -3.27 15.99 10.45
C VAL A 132 -2.46 16.94 9.56
N ASP A 133 -2.61 18.25 9.75
CA ASP A 133 -1.88 19.28 8.99
C ASP A 133 -0.35 19.18 9.19
N ILE A 134 0.09 19.00 10.45
CA ILE A 134 1.49 18.76 10.78
C ILE A 134 2.01 17.47 10.11
N CYS A 135 1.22 16.39 10.14
CA CYS A 135 1.60 15.13 9.49
C CYS A 135 1.75 15.30 7.98
N ILE A 136 0.79 15.96 7.31
CA ILE A 136 0.82 16.21 5.86
C ILE A 136 2.04 17.05 5.50
N THR A 137 2.27 18.15 6.22
CA THR A 137 3.42 19.03 6.01
C THR A 137 4.74 18.29 6.18
N SER A 138 4.85 17.48 7.24
CA SER A 138 6.04 16.66 7.52
C SER A 138 6.31 15.66 6.41
N PHE A 139 5.28 14.93 5.96
CA PHE A 139 5.36 13.99 4.84
C PHE A 139 5.78 14.67 3.54
N MET A 140 5.11 15.75 3.15
CA MET A 140 5.38 16.45 1.89
C MET A 140 6.77 17.08 1.87
N ARG A 141 7.26 17.58 3.02
CA ARG A 141 8.64 18.05 3.17
C ARG A 141 9.65 16.92 2.99
N ALA A 142 9.45 15.79 3.66
CA ALA A 142 10.35 14.63 3.54
C ALA A 142 10.35 14.06 2.12
N TYR A 143 9.19 13.98 1.47
CA TYR A 143 9.07 13.53 0.09
C TYR A 143 9.90 14.39 -0.86
N ARG A 144 9.74 15.72 -0.81
CA ARG A 144 10.50 16.66 -1.64
C ARG A 144 12.00 16.65 -1.33
N LEU A 145 12.37 16.45 -0.06
CA LEU A 145 13.78 16.40 0.36
C LEU A 145 14.48 15.15 -0.17
N HIS A 146 13.86 13.98 0.00
CA HIS A 146 14.49 12.69 -0.30
C HIS A 146 14.35 12.27 -1.76
N ILE A 147 13.32 12.77 -2.46
CA ILE A 147 13.01 12.43 -3.85
C ILE A 147 12.78 13.72 -4.67
N PRO A 148 13.78 14.61 -4.79
CA PRO A 148 13.62 15.95 -5.36
C PRO A 148 13.25 15.95 -6.86
N THR A 149 13.55 14.87 -7.56
CA THR A 149 13.24 14.71 -9.00
C THR A 149 11.84 14.17 -9.25
N ALA A 150 11.11 13.74 -8.22
CA ALA A 150 9.77 13.20 -8.40
C ALA A 150 8.72 14.32 -8.54
N SER A 151 7.78 14.10 -9.46
CA SER A 151 6.62 14.96 -9.64
C SER A 151 5.59 14.76 -8.52
N ILE A 152 4.93 15.84 -8.09
CA ILE A 152 3.77 15.75 -7.20
C ILE A 152 2.58 15.18 -7.98
N THR A 153 2.08 14.03 -7.55
CA THR A 153 0.90 13.40 -8.18
C THR A 153 -0.39 14.15 -7.80
N PRO A 154 -1.47 14.06 -8.61
CA PRO A 154 -2.75 14.68 -8.26
C PRO A 154 -3.28 14.27 -6.87
N LYS A 155 -3.08 13.01 -6.46
CA LYS A 155 -3.48 12.56 -5.10
C LYS A 155 -2.67 13.22 -4.00
N MET A 156 -1.39 13.48 -4.23
CA MET A 156 -0.55 14.20 -3.28
C MET A 156 -0.89 15.68 -3.23
N HIS A 157 -1.24 16.30 -4.36
CA HIS A 157 -1.78 17.67 -4.38
C HIS A 157 -3.10 17.77 -3.62
N LEU A 158 -4.04 16.84 -3.85
CA LEU A 158 -5.29 16.78 -3.10
C LEU A 158 -5.05 16.59 -1.59
N LEU A 159 -4.06 15.76 -1.23
CA LEU A 159 -3.65 15.56 0.15
C LEU A 159 -3.09 16.83 0.78
N GLU A 160 -2.20 17.53 0.09
CA GLU A 160 -1.51 18.71 0.59
C GLU A 160 -2.42 19.95 0.68
N ASP A 161 -3.14 20.25 -0.39
CA ASP A 161 -3.81 21.55 -0.54
C ASP A 161 -5.30 21.50 -0.18
N HIS A 162 -5.93 20.32 -0.19
CA HIS A 162 -7.39 20.20 -0.07
C HIS A 162 -7.85 19.38 1.13
N ALA A 163 -7.01 18.48 1.67
CA ALA A 163 -7.46 17.55 2.70
C ALA A 163 -7.95 18.25 3.97
N ILE A 164 -7.21 19.24 4.48
CA ILE A 164 -7.59 19.97 5.70
C ILE A 164 -8.90 20.74 5.51
N GLY A 165 -9.11 21.37 4.36
CA GLY A 165 -10.37 22.06 4.04
C GLY A 165 -11.57 21.11 4.05
N GLN A 166 -11.42 19.91 3.48
CA GLN A 166 -12.46 18.89 3.49
C GLN A 166 -12.73 18.35 4.90
N LEU A 167 -11.68 17.98 5.65
CA LEU A 167 -11.82 17.48 7.01
C LEU A 167 -12.45 18.51 7.95
N THR A 168 -12.12 19.79 7.78
CA THR A 168 -12.73 20.90 8.52
C THR A 168 -14.21 21.05 8.19
N ARG A 169 -14.56 20.97 6.89
CA ARG A 169 -15.94 21.10 6.43
C ARG A 169 -16.85 20.00 6.97
N PHE A 170 -16.37 18.76 6.99
CA PHE A 170 -17.19 17.60 7.37
C PHE A 170 -17.06 17.19 8.84
N GLY A 171 -15.99 17.59 9.53
CA GLY A 171 -15.77 17.31 10.95
C GLY A 171 -15.53 15.83 11.28
N VAL A 172 -15.24 15.00 10.29
CA VAL A 172 -14.98 13.55 10.43
C VAL A 172 -13.81 13.13 9.55
N GLY A 173 -13.14 12.04 9.93
CA GLY A 173 -12.09 11.45 9.10
C GLY A 173 -12.60 10.92 7.75
N PHE A 174 -11.70 10.79 6.77
CA PHE A 174 -11.99 10.22 5.45
C PHE A 174 -12.44 8.76 5.49
N GLY A 175 -12.31 8.08 6.63
CA GLY A 175 -12.91 6.77 6.83
C GLY A 175 -14.43 6.74 6.66
N LEU A 176 -15.14 7.86 6.94
CA LEU A 176 -16.59 8.00 6.73
C LEU A 176 -16.98 8.66 5.40
N LEU A 177 -16.03 9.35 4.76
CA LEU A 177 -16.28 10.10 3.52
C LEU A 177 -15.85 9.34 2.26
N ASN A 178 -15.37 8.11 2.43
CA ASN A 178 -14.91 7.29 1.32
C ASN A 178 -16.05 6.53 0.64
N GLU A 179 -15.72 6.00 -0.54
CA GLU A 179 -16.65 5.27 -1.39
C GLU A 179 -16.68 3.76 -1.09
N GLN A 180 -16.08 3.29 0.02
CA GLN A 180 -16.03 1.86 0.31
C GLN A 180 -17.42 1.24 0.48
N GLY A 181 -18.41 2.03 0.89
CA GLY A 181 -19.81 1.60 0.94
C GLY A 181 -20.32 1.13 -0.44
N GLY A 182 -19.99 1.85 -1.51
CA GLY A 182 -20.38 1.48 -2.87
C GLY A 182 -19.78 0.14 -3.32
N GLU A 183 -18.50 -0.08 -3.03
CA GLU A 183 -17.81 -1.34 -3.35
C GLU A 183 -18.40 -2.55 -2.59
N LEU A 184 -18.85 -2.34 -1.36
CA LEU A 184 -19.55 -3.36 -0.59
C LEU A 184 -20.91 -3.70 -1.21
N ILE A 185 -21.67 -2.69 -1.65
CA ILE A 185 -22.94 -2.87 -2.36
C ILE A 185 -22.72 -3.69 -3.64
N HIS A 186 -21.70 -3.36 -4.44
CA HIS A 186 -21.36 -4.14 -5.65
C HIS A 186 -21.07 -5.62 -5.32
N THR A 187 -20.31 -5.86 -4.25
CA THR A 187 -20.01 -7.23 -3.80
C THR A 187 -21.28 -7.99 -3.39
N GLU A 188 -22.17 -7.33 -2.66
CA GLU A 188 -23.45 -7.90 -2.25
C GLU A 188 -24.35 -8.20 -3.46
N PHE A 189 -24.41 -7.29 -4.43
CA PHE A 189 -25.20 -7.44 -5.65
C PHE A 189 -24.70 -8.62 -6.47
N ASN A 190 -23.38 -8.75 -6.65
CA ASN A 190 -22.78 -9.89 -7.34
C ASN A 190 -23.06 -11.21 -6.63
N ARG A 191 -23.02 -11.22 -5.29
CA ARG A 191 -23.37 -12.41 -4.50
C ARG A 191 -24.84 -12.78 -4.69
N THR A 192 -25.76 -11.82 -4.59
CA THR A 192 -27.19 -12.05 -4.74
C THR A 192 -27.54 -12.43 -6.16
N GLY A 193 -26.93 -11.79 -7.16
CA GLY A 193 -27.07 -12.09 -8.58
C GLY A 193 -26.74 -13.54 -8.92
N ARG A 194 -25.69 -14.11 -8.31
CA ARG A 194 -25.38 -15.54 -8.45
C ARG A 194 -26.47 -16.45 -7.88
N VAL A 195 -27.08 -16.08 -6.76
CA VAL A 195 -28.17 -16.85 -6.13
C VAL A 195 -29.42 -16.84 -7.01
N VAL A 196 -29.74 -15.70 -7.64
CA VAL A 196 -30.92 -15.56 -8.49
C VAL A 196 -30.65 -15.88 -9.97
N SER A 197 -29.47 -16.40 -10.30
CA SER A 197 -29.03 -16.61 -11.69
C SER A 197 -29.92 -17.55 -12.50
N CYS A 198 -30.59 -18.50 -11.85
CA CYS A 198 -31.49 -19.46 -12.50
C CYS A 198 -32.91 -18.90 -12.77
N MET A 199 -33.23 -17.69 -12.32
CA MET A 199 -34.50 -17.04 -12.67
C MET A 199 -34.47 -16.64 -14.15
N ARG A 200 -35.53 -16.96 -14.90
CA ARG A 200 -35.57 -16.73 -16.36
C ARG A 200 -35.83 -15.28 -16.75
N ASP A 201 -36.55 -14.54 -15.91
CA ASP A 201 -36.93 -13.15 -16.18
C ASP A 201 -35.94 -12.17 -15.54
N ASP A 202 -35.34 -11.32 -16.36
CA ASP A 202 -34.35 -10.33 -15.93
C ASP A 202 -34.96 -9.26 -15.02
N LEU A 203 -36.23 -8.89 -15.23
CA LEU A 203 -36.91 -7.95 -14.35
C LEU A 203 -37.10 -8.56 -12.96
N GLN A 204 -37.57 -9.81 -12.87
CA GLN A 204 -37.65 -10.55 -11.61
C GLN A 204 -36.30 -10.69 -10.92
N ARG A 205 -35.22 -10.96 -11.66
CA ARG A 205 -33.86 -11.03 -11.11
C ARG A 205 -33.47 -9.73 -10.44
N LEU A 206 -33.61 -8.62 -11.16
CA LEU A 206 -33.26 -7.29 -10.66
C LEU A 206 -34.13 -6.93 -9.44
N MET A 207 -35.45 -7.10 -9.53
CA MET A 207 -36.37 -6.83 -8.44
C MET A 207 -36.05 -7.65 -7.19
N THR A 208 -35.64 -8.91 -7.35
CA THR A 208 -35.23 -9.76 -6.23
C THR A 208 -33.93 -9.27 -5.60
N VAL A 209 -32.93 -8.89 -6.39
CA VAL A 209 -31.67 -8.31 -5.89
C VAL A 209 -31.97 -7.04 -5.08
N MET A 210 -32.77 -6.13 -5.64
CA MET A 210 -33.13 -4.86 -5.01
C MET A 210 -33.92 -5.05 -3.71
N LYS A 211 -34.95 -5.93 -3.72
CA LYS A 211 -35.73 -6.24 -2.51
C LYS A 211 -34.85 -6.82 -1.41
N ARG A 212 -33.95 -7.74 -1.76
CA ARG A 212 -33.04 -8.35 -0.79
C ARG A 212 -32.09 -7.32 -0.19
N HIS A 213 -31.49 -6.48 -1.03
CA HIS A 213 -30.61 -5.42 -0.55
C HIS A 213 -31.36 -4.49 0.40
N HIS A 214 -32.52 -3.97 -0.02
CA HIS A 214 -33.37 -3.11 0.80
C HIS A 214 -33.65 -3.71 2.18
N LEU A 215 -34.14 -4.95 2.22
CA LEU A 215 -34.41 -5.65 3.49
C LEU A 215 -33.16 -5.81 4.37
N SER A 216 -31.99 -6.01 3.76
CA SER A 216 -30.74 -6.20 4.49
C SER A 216 -30.15 -4.91 5.07
N THR A 217 -30.52 -3.77 4.48
CA THR A 217 -30.05 -2.43 4.89
C THR A 217 -31.04 -1.66 5.75
N THR A 218 -32.30 -2.07 5.80
CA THR A 218 -33.34 -1.41 6.61
C THR A 218 -33.02 -1.51 8.12
N PRO A 219 -32.81 -0.38 8.83
CA PRO A 219 -32.38 -0.38 10.23
C PRO A 219 -33.28 -1.19 11.16
N GLU A 220 -34.60 -1.12 10.97
CA GLU A 220 -35.59 -1.82 11.80
C GLU A 220 -35.46 -3.35 11.65
N VAL A 221 -35.17 -3.82 10.43
CA VAL A 221 -34.94 -5.24 10.16
C VAL A 221 -33.63 -5.69 10.77
N ILE A 222 -32.56 -4.90 10.61
CA ILE A 222 -31.25 -5.18 11.20
C ILE A 222 -31.36 -5.29 12.72
N ALA A 223 -32.03 -4.33 13.37
CA ALA A 223 -32.21 -4.31 14.82
C ALA A 223 -32.96 -5.56 15.31
N ARG A 224 -34.03 -5.97 14.61
CA ARG A 224 -34.77 -7.20 14.92
C ARG A 224 -33.91 -8.44 14.78
N VAL A 225 -33.12 -8.55 13.71
CA VAL A 225 -32.23 -9.71 13.48
C VAL A 225 -31.13 -9.78 14.55
N GLN A 226 -30.56 -8.63 14.94
CA GLN A 226 -29.51 -8.58 15.97
C GLN A 226 -30.04 -8.99 17.35
N ALA A 227 -31.26 -8.57 17.71
CA ALA A 227 -31.90 -8.94 18.98
C ALA A 227 -32.12 -10.46 19.13
N HIS A 228 -32.24 -11.20 18.02
CA HIS A 228 -32.47 -12.65 18.01
C HIS A 228 -31.21 -13.46 17.68
N ARG A 229 -30.04 -12.81 17.61
CA ARG A 229 -28.80 -13.50 17.24
C ARG A 229 -28.26 -14.26 18.46
N PRO A 230 -28.00 -15.57 18.35
CA PRO A 230 -27.38 -16.31 19.45
C PRO A 230 -26.00 -15.72 19.77
N PRO A 231 -25.56 -15.78 21.04
CA PRO A 231 -24.25 -15.25 21.44
C PRO A 231 -23.14 -15.91 20.61
N LYS A 232 -22.22 -15.09 20.08
CA LYS A 232 -21.03 -15.60 19.39
C LYS A 232 -20.21 -16.41 20.39
N ARG A 233 -19.90 -17.67 20.06
CA ARG A 233 -18.89 -18.47 20.79
C ARG A 233 -17.60 -17.66 20.85
N GLN A 234 -17.19 -17.22 22.03
CA GLN A 234 -15.85 -16.67 22.25
C GLN A 234 -14.87 -17.81 21.97
N LYS A 235 -13.91 -17.58 21.06
CA LYS A 235 -12.72 -18.43 21.00
C LYS A 235 -11.94 -18.16 22.28
N VAL A 236 -11.86 -19.16 23.14
CA VAL A 236 -10.91 -19.18 24.26
C VAL A 236 -9.53 -18.98 23.64
N GLN A 237 -8.89 -17.85 23.94
CA GLN A 237 -7.47 -17.70 23.69
C GLN A 237 -6.77 -18.42 24.84
N ASP A 238 -6.18 -19.57 24.55
CA ASP A 238 -5.24 -20.21 25.45
C ASP A 238 -4.09 -19.22 25.67
N LYS A 239 -3.98 -18.75 26.91
CA LYS A 239 -2.78 -18.07 27.40
C LYS A 239 -1.76 -19.17 27.65
N GLU A 240 -0.76 -19.29 26.78
CA GLU A 240 0.49 -19.95 27.15
C GLU A 240 1.32 -18.96 27.98
N GLU A 241 1.75 -19.44 29.14
CA GLU A 241 2.58 -18.79 30.17
C GLU A 241 4.01 -18.52 29.71
#